data_AF-A0A8J4H238-F1
#
_entry.id   AF-A0A8J4H238-F1
#
_cell.length_a   1.000
_cell.length_b   1.000
_cell.length_c   1.000
_cell.angle_alpha   90.00
_cell.angle_beta   90.00
_cell.angle_gamma   90.00
#
_symmetry.space_group_name_H-M   'P 1'
#
loop_
_entity.id
_entity.type
_entity.pdbx_description
1 polymer ?
#
loop_
_entity_poly.entity_id
_entity_poly.type
_entity_poly.pdbx_seq_one_letter_code
_entity_poly.pdbx_strand_id
1 'polypeptide(L)'
;MNCWERKICYNINENACRAGAELWASNGVGLLTVTGQLISNTIPNSINFGIWWDVKLLRELLDHTGGTGKIDKWNYDNGGSNQTLAYRRP
;
A
#
# COMPACT_ATOMS: atom_id res chain seq x y z
N MET A 1 21.43 -9.56 9.30
CA MET A 1 19.98 -9.86 9.33
C MET A 1 19.37 -8.94 10.35
N ASN A 2 18.59 -7.97 9.89
CA ASN A 2 18.08 -6.88 10.71
C ASN A 2 16.67 -7.32 11.11
N CYS A 3 16.39 -7.52 12.40
CA CYS A 3 15.10 -8.08 12.87
C CYS A 3 13.93 -7.07 12.80
N TRP A 4 14.16 -5.88 12.23
CA TRP A 4 13.16 -4.81 12.13
C TRP A 4 12.52 -4.81 10.75
N GLU A 5 11.47 -5.60 10.58
CA GLU A 5 10.67 -5.65 9.35
C GLU A 5 9.31 -4.99 9.55
N ARG A 6 8.85 -4.25 8.54
CA ARG A 6 7.47 -3.76 8.48
C ARG A 6 6.68 -4.61 7.49
N LYS A 7 5.43 -4.93 7.85
CA LYS A 7 4.53 -5.81 7.08
C LYS A 7 3.12 -5.28 7.17
N ILE A 8 2.35 -5.46 6.11
CA ILE A 8 0.99 -4.94 6.02
C ILE A 8 0.15 -5.76 5.05
N CYS A 9 -1.18 -5.72 5.22
CA CYS A 9 -2.13 -6.54 4.46
C CYS A 9 -3.44 -5.78 4.23
N TYR A 10 -3.62 -5.21 3.04
CA TYR A 10 -4.79 -4.38 2.70
C TYR A 10 -5.26 -4.58 1.27
N ASN A 11 -6.56 -4.45 1.05
CA ASN A 11 -7.11 -4.42 -0.29
C ASN A 11 -6.82 -3.05 -0.92
N ILE A 12 -5.95 -3.05 -1.93
CA ILE A 12 -5.54 -1.86 -2.67
C ILE A 12 -5.74 -2.03 -4.18
N ASN A 13 -6.45 -3.07 -4.61
CA ASN A 13 -6.62 -3.44 -6.01
C ASN A 13 -8.06 -3.91 -6.29
N GLU A 14 -8.81 -3.19 -7.13
CA GLU A 14 -10.21 -3.53 -7.49
C GLU A 14 -10.31 -4.56 -8.64
N ASN A 15 -9.19 -5.13 -9.12
CA ASN A 15 -9.25 -6.16 -10.16
C ASN A 15 -10.00 -7.42 -9.68
N ALA A 16 -11.13 -7.71 -10.33
CA ALA A 16 -12.06 -8.78 -9.97
C ALA A 16 -11.44 -10.19 -9.90
N CYS A 17 -10.32 -10.44 -10.58
CA CYS A 17 -9.57 -11.70 -10.50
C CYS A 17 -8.71 -11.85 -9.23
N ARG A 18 -8.68 -10.83 -8.36
CA ARG A 18 -7.87 -10.77 -7.13
C ARG A 18 -8.72 -10.28 -5.96
N ALA A 19 -9.76 -11.03 -5.61
CA ALA A 19 -10.54 -10.74 -4.42
C ALA A 19 -9.70 -10.98 -3.16
N GLY A 20 -9.52 -9.95 -2.34
CA GLY A 20 -8.82 -10.07 -1.06
C GLY A 20 -7.97 -8.86 -0.72
N ALA A 21 -7.08 -9.04 0.26
CA ALA A 21 -6.08 -8.05 0.62
C ALA A 21 -4.73 -8.45 0.05
N GLU A 22 -4.01 -7.49 -0.50
CA GLU A 22 -2.63 -7.66 -0.90
C GLU A 22 -1.69 -7.50 0.29
N LEU A 23 -0.56 -8.22 0.26
CA LEU A 23 0.47 -8.18 1.29
C LEU A 23 1.78 -7.64 0.72
N TRP A 24 2.47 -6.81 1.49
CA TRP A 24 3.84 -6.41 1.17
C TRP A 24 4.66 -6.11 2.43
N ALA A 25 5.97 -6.13 2.28
CA ALA A 25 6.92 -5.97 3.38
C ALA A 25 8.22 -5.28 2.92
N SER A 26 8.94 -4.66 3.87
CA SER A 26 10.14 -3.86 3.60
C SER A 26 11.33 -4.64 3.02
N ASN A 27 11.35 -5.96 3.17
CA ASN A 27 12.51 -6.81 2.85
C ASN A 27 12.43 -7.47 1.47
N GLY A 28 11.90 -6.75 0.47
CA GLY A 28 11.96 -7.19 -0.93
C GLY A 28 11.11 -8.42 -1.26
N VAL A 29 10.09 -8.71 -0.45
CA VAL A 29 9.15 -9.82 -0.67
C VAL A 29 8.22 -9.57 -1.86
N GLY A 30 8.11 -8.32 -2.30
CA GLY A 30 7.20 -7.89 -3.35
C GLY A 30 5.77 -7.71 -2.85
N LEU A 31 4.88 -7.43 -3.80
CA LEU A 31 3.44 -7.31 -3.60
C LEU A 31 2.80 -8.67 -3.88
N LEU A 32 2.15 -9.25 -2.87
CA LEU A 32 1.57 -10.59 -2.92
C LEU A 32 0.04 -10.54 -2.85
N THR A 33 -0.62 -11.54 -3.43
CA THR A 33 -2.04 -11.82 -3.17
C THR A 33 -2.22 -12.39 -1.75
N VAL A 34 -3.48 -12.46 -1.29
CA VAL A 34 -3.85 -13.15 -0.04
C VAL A 34 -3.45 -14.63 -0.01
N THR A 35 -3.32 -15.25 -1.18
CA THR A 35 -2.87 -16.65 -1.35
C THR A 35 -1.35 -16.79 -1.46
N GLY A 36 -0.60 -15.69 -1.39
CA GLY A 36 0.86 -15.68 -1.45
C GLY A 36 1.46 -15.67 -2.87
N GLN A 37 0.66 -15.42 -3.91
CA GLN A 37 1.17 -15.31 -5.27
C GLN A 37 1.77 -13.91 -5.53
N LEU A 38 2.94 -13.86 -6.14
CA LEU A 38 3.59 -12.60 -6.51
C LEU A 38 2.80 -11.86 -7.59
N ILE A 39 2.43 -10.61 -7.31
CA ILE A 39 1.77 -9.69 -8.23
C ILE A 39 2.81 -8.83 -8.94
N SER A 40 3.73 -8.24 -8.17
CA SER A 40 4.76 -7.33 -8.67
C SER A 40 5.93 -7.24 -7.70
N ASN A 41 7.11 -6.94 -8.21
CA ASN A 41 8.25 -6.55 -7.37
C ASN A 41 8.16 -5.09 -6.90
N THR A 42 7.35 -4.26 -7.58
CA THR A 42 7.04 -2.89 -7.15
C THR A 42 6.01 -2.94 -6.05
N ILE A 43 6.34 -2.35 -4.90
CA ILE A 43 5.46 -2.26 -3.73
C ILE A 43 5.06 -0.81 -3.47
N PRO A 44 3.96 -0.57 -2.74
CA PRO A 44 3.65 0.77 -2.27
C PRO A 44 4.74 1.33 -1.36
N ASN A 45 4.92 2.66 -1.41
CA ASN A 45 5.98 3.37 -0.67
C ASN A 45 5.85 3.22 0.85
N SER A 46 4.62 3.05 1.32
CA SER A 46 4.29 3.04 2.73
C SER A 46 4.06 1.61 3.22
N ILE A 47 4.59 1.35 4.40
CA ILE A 47 4.38 0.12 5.16
C ILE A 47 4.12 0.54 6.60
N ASN A 48 3.00 1.24 6.83
CA ASN A 48 2.66 1.82 8.11
C ASN A 48 1.19 1.56 8.48
N PHE A 49 0.24 2.38 8.03
CA PHE A 49 -1.19 2.21 8.26
C PHE A 49 -2.00 2.24 6.97
N GLY A 50 -3.20 1.65 7.04
CA GLY A 50 -4.21 1.73 6.00
C GLY A 50 -5.43 2.48 6.51
N ILE A 51 -6.06 3.24 5.64
CA ILE A 51 -7.22 4.08 5.97
C ILE A 51 -8.26 4.01 4.84
N TRP A 52 -9.55 4.08 5.18
CA TRP A 52 -10.58 4.40 4.19
C TRP A 52 -10.78 5.91 4.23
N TRP A 53 -10.30 6.59 3.19
CA TRP A 53 -10.33 8.04 3.10
C TRP A 53 -11.22 8.52 1.97
N ASP A 54 -11.24 7.81 0.84
CA ASP A 54 -12.10 8.14 -0.29
C ASP A 54 -13.43 7.36 -0.27
N VAL A 55 -14.25 7.58 -1.30
CA VAL A 55 -15.58 6.96 -1.41
C VAL A 55 -15.56 5.56 -2.03
N LYS A 56 -14.38 4.99 -2.30
CA LYS A 56 -14.23 3.63 -2.83
C LYS A 56 -13.99 2.62 -1.70
N LEU A 57 -14.12 1.34 -2.02
CA LEU A 57 -13.92 0.24 -1.05
C LEU A 57 -12.45 -0.16 -0.84
N LEU A 58 -11.54 0.46 -1.59
CA LEU A 58 -10.11 0.23 -1.48
C LEU A 58 -9.55 0.99 -0.27
N ARG A 59 -8.46 0.48 0.30
CA ARG A 59 -7.74 1.16 1.37
C ARG A 59 -6.67 2.09 0.77
N GLU A 60 -6.57 3.27 1.33
CA GLU A 60 -5.44 4.19 1.14
C GLU A 60 -4.34 3.93 2.18
N LEU A 61 -3.17 4.49 1.92
CA LEU A 61 -1.96 4.35 2.71
C LEU A 61 -1.77 5.61 3.55
N LEU A 62 -1.77 5.46 4.87
CA LEU A 62 -1.50 6.52 5.82
C LEU A 62 -0.05 6.40 6.32
N ASP A 63 0.73 7.45 6.09
CA ASP A 63 2.09 7.56 6.58
C ASP A 63 2.44 9.00 6.96
N HIS A 64 3.71 9.26 7.22
CA HIS A 64 4.22 10.59 7.51
C HIS A 64 5.62 10.81 6.94
N THR A 65 5.91 12.07 6.62
CA THR A 65 7.26 12.53 6.28
C THR A 65 7.63 13.65 7.23
N GLY A 66 8.72 13.49 8.00
CA GLY A 66 9.18 14.53 8.93
C GLY A 66 8.13 14.96 9.97
N GLY A 67 7.33 14.01 10.47
CA GLY A 67 6.24 14.28 11.42
C GLY A 67 4.94 14.79 10.79
N THR A 68 4.92 15.04 9.48
CA THR A 68 3.75 15.54 8.75
C THR A 68 2.99 14.37 8.13
N GLY A 69 1.73 14.19 8.52
CA GLY A 69 0.86 13.14 8.00
C GLY A 69 0.55 13.28 6.50
N LYS A 70 0.51 12.14 5.82
CA LYS A 70 0.29 12.00 4.38
C LYS A 70 -0.63 10.81 4.11
N ILE A 71 -1.58 11.00 3.19
CA ILE A 71 -2.43 9.94 2.67
C ILE A 71 -2.14 9.76 1.18
N ASP A 72 -1.70 8.56 0.81
CA ASP A 72 -1.43 8.15 -0.56
C ASP A 72 -2.41 7.05 -1.00
N LYS A 73 -2.72 7.01 -2.28
CA LYS A 73 -3.48 5.95 -2.92
C LYS A 73 -2.59 5.19 -3.89
N TRP A 74 -2.68 3.86 -3.85
CA TRP A 74 -1.96 2.99 -4.77
C TRP A 74 -2.68 2.92 -6.12
N ASN A 75 -1.95 3.21 -7.20
CA ASN A 75 -2.43 3.06 -8.57
C ASN A 75 -1.96 1.73 -9.15
N TYR A 76 -2.80 0.70 -9.05
CA TYR A 76 -2.52 -0.65 -9.52
C TYR A 76 -2.64 -0.81 -11.04
N ASP A 77 -3.33 0.09 -11.76
CA ASP A 77 -3.56 -0.01 -13.21
C ASP A 77 -2.32 0.36 -14.05
N ASN A 78 -1.47 1.26 -13.54
CA ASN A 78 -0.31 1.81 -14.27
C ASN A 78 1.05 1.42 -13.64
N GLY A 79 1.25 0.12 -13.36
CA GLY A 79 2.56 -0.37 -12.91
C GLY A 79 2.92 -0.02 -11.46
N GLY A 80 1.97 0.47 -10.66
CA GLY A 80 2.16 0.66 -9.23
C GLY A 80 2.82 1.99 -8.85
N SER A 81 2.10 3.09 -9.02
CA SER A 81 2.53 4.41 -8.56
C SER A 81 1.69 4.90 -7.38
N ASN A 82 2.23 5.78 -6.55
CA ASN A 82 1.50 6.36 -5.42
C ASN A 82 1.02 7.77 -5.77
N GLN A 83 -0.28 7.98 -5.65
CA GLN A 83 -0.91 9.28 -5.82
C GLN A 83 -1.21 9.88 -4.44
N THR A 84 -0.73 11.09 -4.17
CA THR A 84 -1.06 11.78 -2.91
C THR A 84 -2.46 12.36 -2.96
N LEU A 85 -3.28 12.01 -1.97
CA LEU A 85 -4.65 12.52 -1.82
C LEU A 85 -4.72 13.68 -0.83
N ALA A 86 -3.99 13.56 0.28
CA ALA A 86 -3.94 14.58 1.31
C ALA A 86 -2.51 14.70 1.86
N TYR A 87 -2.05 15.95 1.98
CA TYR A 87 -0.80 16.28 2.61
C TYR A 87 -0.99 17.56 3.42
N ARG A 88 -0.69 17.50 4.72
CA ARG A 88 -0.73 18.71 5.55
C ARG A 88 0.41 19.61 5.10
N ARG A 89 0.08 20.77 4.52
CA ARG A 89 1.10 21.79 4.22
C ARG A 89 1.67 22.36 5.52
N PRO A 90 2.93 22.80 5.54
CA PRO A 90 3.55 23.46 6.69
C PRO A 90 2.69 24.61 7.23
#